data_AF-A0A7V9HDI0-F1
#
_entry.id   AF-A0A7V9HDI0-F1
#
_cell.length_a   1.000
_cell.length_b   1.000
_cell.length_c   1.000
_cell.angle_alpha   90.00
_cell.angle_beta   90.00
_cell.angle_gamma   90.00
#
_symmetry.space_group_name_H-M   'P 1'
#
loop_
_entity.id
_entity.type
_entity.pdbx_description
1 polymer ?
#
loop_
_entity_poly.entity_id
_entity_poly.type
_entity_poly.pdbx_seq_one_letter_code
_entity_poly.pdbx_strand_id
1 'polypeptide(L)'
;MERGTRTRPGWLLDERGSAGRENLEWDLVYGFEPEEAEERIESWCETGGIGIETDWMRAELEEHVRDEHSTFTWLLEPMIERSGFRIDDADYSSDGMFAGYVLRRL
;
A
#
# COMPACT_ATOMS: atom_id res chain seq x y z
N MET A 1 13.61 38.94 -19.51
CA MET A 1 14.05 37.83 -18.64
C MET A 1 12.88 36.87 -18.51
N GLU A 2 12.82 35.87 -19.39
CA GLU A 2 11.77 34.86 -19.40
C GLU A 2 12.04 33.83 -18.29
N ARG A 3 11.08 33.68 -17.36
CA ARG A 3 11.09 32.59 -16.39
C ARG A 3 10.58 31.35 -17.11
N GLY A 4 11.50 30.42 -17.40
CA GLY A 4 11.17 29.13 -18.01
C GLY A 4 10.14 28.38 -17.17
N THR A 5 9.02 28.05 -17.80
CA THR A 5 8.05 27.08 -17.27
C THR A 5 8.73 25.71 -17.24
N ARG A 6 9.20 25.30 -16.06
CA ARG A 6 9.71 23.95 -15.83
C ARG A 6 8.53 22.98 -15.96
N THR A 7 8.49 22.24 -17.06
CA THR A 7 7.54 21.15 -17.27
C THR A 7 7.65 20.15 -16.12
N ARG A 8 6.53 19.87 -15.46
CA ARG A 8 6.47 18.96 -14.33
C ARG A 8 6.49 17.51 -14.85
N PRO A 9 7.21 16.58 -14.19
CA PRO A 9 7.11 15.17 -14.53
C PRO A 9 5.72 14.61 -14.18
N GLY A 10 5.19 13.73 -15.01
CA GLY A 10 3.84 13.16 -14.86
C GLY A 10 3.62 12.27 -13.63
N TRP A 11 4.67 11.99 -12.84
CA TRP A 11 4.59 11.23 -11.59
C TRP A 11 4.42 12.10 -10.34
N LEU A 12 4.40 13.42 -10.49
CA LEU A 12 4.28 14.35 -9.36
C LEU A 12 2.82 14.43 -8.91
N LEU A 13 2.48 13.70 -7.84
CA LEU A 13 1.19 13.83 -7.14
C LEU A 13 1.00 15.28 -6.67
N ASP A 14 -0.14 15.89 -7.04
CA ASP A 14 -0.51 17.25 -6.67
C ASP A 14 -1.32 17.25 -5.37
N GLU A 15 -0.65 17.43 -4.24
CA GLU A 15 -1.31 17.53 -2.92
C GLU A 15 -1.87 18.92 -2.61
N ARG A 16 -1.95 19.84 -3.59
CA ARG A 16 -2.45 21.21 -3.34
C ARG A 16 -3.98 21.32 -3.40
N GLY A 17 -4.65 20.35 -2.81
CA GLY A 17 -6.09 20.24 -2.94
C GLY A 17 -6.81 19.62 -1.78
N SER A 18 -6.24 19.49 -0.57
CA SER A 18 -7.09 19.08 0.54
C SER A 18 -6.48 19.33 1.92
N ALA A 19 -7.27 20.04 2.73
CA ALA A 19 -6.95 20.38 4.09
C ALA A 19 -7.76 19.44 5.00
N GLY A 20 -7.08 18.43 5.54
CA GLY A 20 -7.56 17.68 6.70
C GLY A 20 -8.11 16.29 6.41
N ARG A 21 -7.23 15.29 6.57
CA ARG A 21 -7.53 13.85 6.66
C ARG A 21 -8.17 13.25 5.39
N GLU A 22 -7.38 13.05 4.36
CA GLU A 22 -7.60 11.91 3.47
C GLU A 22 -6.75 10.74 3.98
N ASN A 23 -7.44 9.69 4.43
CA ASN A 23 -6.85 8.38 4.69
C ASN A 23 -6.21 7.89 3.39
N LEU A 24 -4.95 7.42 3.41
CA LEU A 24 -4.42 6.74 2.23
C LEU A 24 -5.19 5.44 2.00
N GLU A 25 -5.36 5.12 0.71
CA GLU A 25 -5.91 3.85 0.27
C GLU A 25 -5.10 2.71 0.88
N TRP A 26 -5.81 1.76 1.49
CA TRP A 26 -5.23 0.52 2.01
C TRP A 26 -4.72 -0.30 0.84
N ASP A 27 -3.46 -0.72 0.91
CA ASP A 27 -2.83 -1.53 -0.13
C ASP A 27 -2.47 -2.91 0.43
N LEU A 28 -2.41 -3.92 -0.44
CA LEU A 28 -2.04 -5.28 -0.07
C LEU A 28 -0.52 -5.35 0.10
N VAL A 29 -0.10 -5.28 1.36
CA VAL A 29 1.30 -5.22 1.78
C VAL A 29 1.47 -6.14 2.98
N TYR A 30 2.36 -7.13 2.84
CA TYR A 30 2.56 -8.16 3.84
C TYR A 30 3.30 -7.60 5.06
N GLY A 31 2.60 -7.56 6.20
CA GLY A 31 3.08 -7.14 7.52
C GLY A 31 3.62 -8.29 8.39
N PHE A 32 4.01 -9.39 7.76
CA PHE A 32 4.56 -10.60 8.41
C PHE A 32 5.88 -11.01 7.75
N GLU A 33 6.61 -11.94 8.36
CA GLU A 33 7.89 -12.40 7.82
C GLU A 33 7.70 -13.38 6.65
N PRO A 34 8.62 -13.45 5.67
CA PRO A 34 8.49 -14.32 4.51
C PRO A 34 8.28 -15.81 4.85
N GLU A 35 8.80 -16.28 5.97
CA GLU A 35 8.60 -17.64 6.46
C GLU A 35 7.15 -17.95 6.85
N GLU A 36 6.35 -16.93 7.15
CA GLU A 36 4.93 -17.05 7.51
C GLU A 36 4.00 -16.98 6.27
N ALA A 37 4.55 -16.66 5.10
CA ALA A 37 3.75 -16.27 3.93
C ALA A 37 2.78 -17.36 3.48
N GLU A 38 3.21 -18.62 3.43
CA GLU A 38 2.35 -19.74 3.01
C GLU A 38 1.12 -19.87 3.92
N GLU A 39 1.33 -19.88 5.23
CA GLU A 39 0.25 -20.02 6.22
C GLU A 39 -0.70 -18.82 6.21
N ARG A 40 -0.15 -17.60 6.21
CA ARG A 40 -0.94 -16.36 6.27
C ARG A 40 -1.77 -16.15 5.01
N ILE A 41 -1.18 -16.37 3.85
CA ILE A 41 -1.87 -16.20 2.56
C ILE A 41 -2.95 -17.27 2.38
N GLU A 42 -2.69 -18.53 2.74
CA GLU A 42 -3.72 -19.57 2.68
C GLU A 42 -4.89 -19.22 3.61
N SER A 43 -4.61 -18.83 4.85
CA SER A 43 -5.64 -18.41 5.81
C SER A 43 -6.47 -17.24 5.28
N TRP A 44 -5.84 -16.28 4.60
CA TRP A 44 -6.55 -15.17 3.96
C TRP A 44 -7.41 -15.64 2.77
N CYS A 45 -6.89 -16.51 1.91
CA CYS A 45 -7.65 -17.10 0.80
C CYS A 45 -8.88 -17.90 1.28
N GLU A 46 -8.78 -18.59 2.41
CA GLU A 46 -9.91 -19.31 3.05
C GLU A 46 -11.05 -18.37 3.48
N THR A 47 -10.74 -17.09 3.77
CA THR A 47 -11.78 -16.11 4.12
C THR A 47 -12.65 -15.70 2.94
N GLY A 48 -12.18 -15.84 1.70
CA GLY A 48 -12.86 -15.27 0.53
C GLY A 48 -12.99 -13.74 0.60
N GLY A 49 -12.01 -13.05 1.21
CA GLY A 49 -12.00 -11.58 1.22
C GLY A 49 -13.13 -10.94 2.05
N ILE A 50 -13.81 -11.74 2.90
CA ILE A 50 -14.84 -11.25 3.82
C ILE A 50 -14.25 -10.14 4.69
N GLY A 51 -14.76 -8.91 4.52
CA GLY A 51 -14.32 -7.73 5.27
C GLY A 51 -13.75 -6.60 4.40
N ILE A 52 -13.46 -6.87 3.13
CA ILE A 52 -13.21 -5.83 2.11
C ILE A 52 -14.58 -5.39 1.57
N GLU A 53 -14.76 -4.13 1.14
CA GLU A 53 -16.03 -3.62 0.56
C GLU A 53 -16.49 -4.39 -0.72
N THR A 54 -15.70 -5.37 -1.16
CA THR A 54 -15.95 -6.25 -2.29
C THR A 54 -15.91 -7.70 -1.81
N ASP A 55 -16.90 -8.50 -2.19
CA ASP A 55 -16.99 -9.93 -1.89
C ASP A 55 -16.17 -10.69 -2.95
N TRP A 56 -14.90 -11.00 -2.66
CA TRP A 56 -13.99 -11.67 -3.59
C TRP A 56 -14.14 -13.19 -3.48
N MET A 57 -14.02 -13.91 -4.58
CA MET A 57 -13.89 -15.37 -4.51
C MET A 57 -12.46 -15.76 -4.16
N ARG A 58 -12.27 -16.88 -3.44
CA ARG A 58 -10.94 -17.48 -3.16
C ARG A 58 -10.04 -17.53 -4.40
N ALA A 59 -10.60 -17.92 -5.55
CA ALA A 59 -9.87 -18.01 -6.81
C ALA A 59 -9.31 -16.66 -7.28
N GLU A 60 -10.02 -15.57 -7.03
CA GLU A 60 -9.57 -14.22 -7.40
C GLU A 60 -8.45 -13.74 -6.46
N LEU A 61 -8.51 -14.09 -5.18
CA LEU A 61 -7.43 -13.83 -4.23
C LEU A 61 -6.16 -14.61 -4.58
N GLU A 62 -6.29 -15.89 -4.94
CA GLU A 62 -5.18 -16.72 -5.38
C GLU A 62 -4.54 -16.20 -6.69
N GLU A 63 -5.36 -15.71 -7.62
CA GLU A 63 -4.88 -15.04 -8.85
C GLU A 63 -4.08 -13.79 -8.51
N HIS A 64 -4.62 -12.93 -7.66
CA HIS A 64 -3.98 -11.70 -7.22
C HIS A 64 -2.60 -11.95 -6.59
N VAL A 65 -2.50 -12.91 -5.66
CA VAL A 65 -1.23 -13.28 -5.02
C VAL A 65 -0.19 -13.75 -6.05
N ARG A 66 -0.60 -14.60 -7.00
CA ARG A 66 0.33 -15.14 -8.01
C ARG A 66 0.79 -14.10 -9.01
N ASP A 67 -0.10 -13.20 -9.41
CA ASP A 67 0.08 -12.43 -10.64
C ASP A 67 0.42 -10.94 -10.37
N GLU A 68 0.08 -10.39 -9.20
CA GLU A 68 0.27 -8.97 -8.87
C GLU A 68 1.48 -8.67 -7.96
N HIS A 69 2.09 -9.72 -7.37
CA HIS A 69 3.38 -9.66 -6.65
C HIS A 69 3.51 -8.51 -5.63
N SER A 70 2.55 -8.41 -4.70
CA SER A 70 2.63 -7.51 -3.54
C SER A 70 3.94 -7.64 -2.74
N THR A 71 4.26 -6.57 -2.00
CA THR A 71 5.53 -6.43 -1.26
C THR A 71 5.33 -6.55 0.25
N PHE A 72 6.44 -6.51 1.00
CA PHE A 72 6.46 -6.53 2.46
C PHE A 72 6.67 -5.13 3.04
N THR A 73 6.12 -4.88 4.23
CA THR A 73 6.28 -3.60 4.96
C THR A 73 7.75 -3.26 5.19
N TRP A 74 8.55 -4.23 5.61
CA TRP A 74 10.00 -4.05 5.85
C TRP A 74 10.79 -3.66 4.60
N LEU A 75 10.26 -3.93 3.40
CA LEU A 75 10.86 -3.52 2.13
C LEU A 75 10.29 -2.18 1.64
N LEU A 76 8.97 -2.00 1.74
CA LEU A 76 8.26 -0.83 1.25
C LEU A 76 8.57 0.43 2.07
N GLU A 77 8.54 0.35 3.39
CA GLU A 77 8.70 1.53 4.25
C GLU A 77 10.08 2.20 4.07
N PRO A 78 11.21 1.47 4.02
CA PRO A 78 12.49 2.08 3.68
C PRO A 78 12.52 2.67 2.26
N MET A 79 11.77 2.10 1.31
CA MET A 79 11.67 2.67 -0.05
C MET A 79 10.90 3.99 -0.04
N ILE A 80 9.82 4.09 0.74
CA ILE A 80 9.06 5.33 0.94
C ILE A 80 9.98 6.42 1.50
N GLU A 81 10.74 6.11 2.54
CA GLU A 81 11.65 7.09 3.17
C GLU A 81 12.76 7.54 2.22
N ARG A 82 13.39 6.60 1.50
CA ARG A 82 14.42 6.90 0.49
C ARG A 82 13.88 7.68 -0.70
N SER A 83 12.58 7.59 -0.97
CA SER A 83 11.90 8.38 -2.00
C SER A 83 11.65 9.83 -1.59
N GLY A 84 12.02 10.22 -0.37
CA GLY A 84 11.90 11.59 0.12
C GLY A 84 10.56 11.88 0.81
N PHE A 85 9.93 10.85 1.36
CA PHE A 85 8.76 10.98 2.22
C PHE A 85 9.11 10.61 3.66
N ARG A 86 8.28 11.04 4.59
CA ARG A 86 8.25 10.56 5.97
C ARG A 86 6.92 9.87 6.20
N ILE A 87 6.95 8.74 6.89
CA ILE A 87 5.74 8.08 7.38
C ILE A 87 5.34 8.80 8.67
N ASP A 88 4.20 9.48 8.63
CA ASP A 88 3.58 10.18 9.76
C ASP A 88 2.77 9.24 10.63
N ASP A 89 2.09 8.29 9.99
CA ASP A 89 1.25 7.26 10.60
C ASP A 89 1.25 5.99 9.74
N ALA A 90 0.96 4.85 10.37
CA ALA A 90 0.79 3.58 9.67
C ALA A 90 -0.23 2.70 10.41
N ASP A 91 -1.23 2.22 9.67
CA ASP A 91 -2.23 1.28 10.12
C ASP A 91 -2.01 -0.06 9.41
N TYR A 92 -2.14 -1.16 10.15
CA TYR A 92 -1.97 -2.51 9.63
C TYR A 92 -3.21 -3.33 9.94
N SER A 93 -3.64 -4.16 8.99
CA SER A 93 -4.77 -5.05 9.20
C SER A 93 -4.39 -6.13 10.22
N SER A 94 -5.38 -6.66 10.95
CA SER A 94 -5.13 -7.64 12.00
C SER A 94 -4.55 -8.96 11.49
N ASP A 95 -4.82 -9.31 10.23
CA ASP A 95 -4.23 -10.47 9.54
C ASP A 95 -2.84 -10.18 8.96
N GLY A 96 -2.44 -8.90 8.88
CA GLY A 96 -1.18 -8.45 8.31
C GLY A 96 -1.15 -8.46 6.78
N MET A 97 -2.30 -8.53 6.11
CA MET A 97 -2.39 -8.54 4.64
C MET A 97 -2.39 -7.14 4.01
N PHE A 98 -2.84 -6.13 4.76
CA PHE A 98 -2.98 -4.76 4.28
C PHE A 98 -2.25 -3.77 5.19
N ALA A 99 -1.75 -2.71 4.57
CA ALA A 99 -1.22 -1.54 5.27
C ALA A 99 -1.76 -0.24 4.66
N GLY A 100 -2.09 0.72 5.51
CA GLY A 100 -2.37 2.11 5.16
C GLY A 100 -1.30 3.00 5.79
N TYR A 101 -0.83 4.00 5.06
CA TYR A 101 0.18 4.93 5.56
C TYR A 101 -0.39 6.34 5.68
N VAL A 102 0.30 7.26 6.35
CA VAL A 102 0.12 8.71 6.17
C VAL A 102 1.47 9.27 5.82
N LEU A 103 1.64 9.77 4.59
CA LEU A 103 2.93 10.21 4.08
C LEU A 103 3.03 11.73 4.06
N ARG A 104 4.20 12.24 4.44
CA ARG A 104 4.55 13.65 4.30
C ARG A 104 5.81 13.80 3.48
N ARG A 105 5.76 14.65 2.46
CA ARG A 105 6.94 15.00 1.67
C ARG A 105 8.01 15.74 2.49
N LEU A 106 9.28 15.37 2.29
CA LEU A 106 10.47 16.07 2.80
C LEU A 106 10.96 17.19 1.86
#